data_AF-A0A382DIW3-F1
#
_entry.id   AF-A0A382DIW3-F1
#
_cell.length_a   1.000
_cell.length_b   1.000
_cell.length_c   1.000
_cell.angle_alpha   90.00
_cell.angle_beta   90.00
_cell.angle_gamma   90.00
#
_symmetry.space_group_name_H-M   'P 1'
#
loop_
_entity.id
_entity.type
_entity.pdbx_description
1 polymer ?
#
loop_
_entity_poly.entity_id
_entity_poly.type
_entity_poly.pdbx_seq_one_letter_code
_entity_poly.pdbx_strand_id
1 'polypeptide(L)'
;MPPPNHGPVRNASYLCCVVAVVVVMLFSSHAILAAGLLEIEREPINYKKTPVHDRVQRLMHKLAAGTAKLEWDEKQGWLPSVLRHLDVPTSSQLLVFSKTSLQLRRISPIKPRAIYFNDDTYVGWVQHGDVIELSAVDSKQGGIFYTLSQKRSLRPEIVRDQGDCLTCHASSKTKGVPGYLVRSVFAGEDGQPYFG
;
A
#
# COMPACT_ATOMS: atom_id res chain seq x y z
N MET A 1 2.76 27.34 74.23
CA MET A 1 3.61 26.80 73.15
C MET A 1 2.68 26.15 72.13
N PRO A 2 2.45 26.74 70.95
CA PRO A 2 1.64 26.10 69.92
C PRO A 2 2.50 25.13 69.08
N PRO A 3 1.94 24.05 68.52
CA PRO A 3 2.69 23.13 67.67
C PRO A 3 2.90 23.75 66.27
N PRO A 4 3.93 23.31 65.51
CA PRO A 4 4.22 23.86 64.20
C PRO A 4 3.20 23.39 63.17
N ASN A 5 2.80 24.33 62.33
CA ASN A 5 1.86 24.15 61.23
C ASN A 5 2.59 23.50 60.04
N HIS A 6 2.26 22.25 59.71
CA HIS A 6 2.76 21.59 58.51
C HIS A 6 1.83 21.89 57.33
N GLY A 7 2.21 22.89 56.52
CA GLY A 7 1.57 23.13 55.22
C GLY A 7 1.77 21.95 54.26
N PRO A 8 0.85 21.70 53.31
CA PRO A 8 0.92 20.54 52.44
C PRO A 8 1.98 20.79 51.36
N VAL A 9 3.19 20.24 51.55
CA VAL A 9 4.20 20.16 50.49
C VAL A 9 3.89 18.93 49.63
N ARG A 10 2.85 19.00 48.80
CA ARG A 10 2.55 17.94 47.83
C ARG A 10 2.10 18.59 46.52
N ASN A 11 2.86 18.34 45.45
CA ASN A 11 2.36 17.88 44.13
C ASN A 11 3.19 18.31 42.90
N ALA A 12 4.25 19.11 43.03
CA ALA A 12 5.05 19.49 41.86
C ALA A 12 5.87 18.31 41.28
N SER A 13 6.48 17.50 42.15
CA SER A 13 7.34 16.39 41.72
C SER A 13 6.57 15.23 41.07
N TYR A 14 5.36 14.94 41.56
CA TYR A 14 4.51 13.89 40.99
C TYR A 14 3.97 14.28 39.62
N LEU A 15 3.58 15.55 39.43
CA LEU A 15 3.10 16.05 38.14
C LEU A 15 4.20 16.03 37.07
N CYS A 16 5.44 16.36 37.46
CA CYS A 16 6.59 16.34 36.55
C CYS A 16 6.98 14.92 36.11
N CYS A 17 6.94 13.94 37.03
CA CYS A 17 7.18 12.53 36.71
C CYS A 17 6.08 11.94 35.81
N VAL A 18 4.81 12.28 36.05
CA VAL A 18 3.70 11.79 35.22
C VAL A 18 3.76 12.38 33.80
N VAL A 19 4.07 13.67 33.66
CA VAL A 19 4.25 14.30 32.34
C VAL A 19 5.45 13.70 31.59
N ALA A 20 6.59 13.46 32.26
CA ALA A 20 7.75 12.84 31.64
C ALA A 20 7.47 11.40 31.16
N VAL A 21 6.73 10.61 31.94
CA VAL A 21 6.32 9.24 31.56
C VAL A 21 5.35 9.26 30.37
N VAL A 22 4.37 10.17 30.35
CA VAL A 22 3.43 10.31 29.23
C VAL A 22 4.14 10.74 27.94
N VAL A 23 5.12 11.64 28.02
CA VAL A 23 5.94 12.06 26.88
C VAL A 23 6.78 10.88 26.34
N VAL A 24 7.45 10.11 27.19
CA VAL A 24 8.22 8.92 26.77
C VAL A 24 7.33 7.85 26.12
N MET A 25 6.12 7.63 26.61
CA MET A 25 5.16 6.72 25.99
C MET A 25 4.67 7.23 24.62
N LEU A 26 4.44 8.54 24.47
CA LEU A 26 4.04 9.14 23.18
C LEU A 26 5.14 9.08 22.11
N PHE A 27 6.42 9.20 22.50
CA PHE A 27 7.56 9.04 21.60
C PHE A 27 7.76 7.57 21.16
N SER A 28 7.54 6.62 22.06
CA SER A 28 7.68 5.18 21.76
C SER A 28 6.70 4.70 20.68
N SER A 29 5.48 5.24 20.67
CA SER A 29 4.42 4.87 19.71
C SER A 29 4.72 5.31 18.27
N HIS A 30 5.44 6.42 18.08
CA HIS A 30 5.81 6.92 16.75
C HIS A 30 6.96 6.12 16.12
N ALA A 31 7.87 5.57 16.94
CA ALA A 31 9.03 4.82 16.47
C ALA A 31 8.65 3.46 15.82
N ILE A 32 7.55 2.84 16.27
CA ILE A 32 7.16 1.50 15.82
C ILE A 32 6.64 1.51 14.37
N LEU A 33 5.96 2.58 13.93
CA LEU A 33 5.45 2.69 12.56
C LEU A 33 6.57 2.90 11.52
N ALA A 34 7.65 3.58 11.90
CA ALA A 34 8.78 3.87 11.03
C ALA A 34 9.74 2.67 10.86
N ALA A 35 9.74 1.72 11.80
CA ALA A 35 10.73 0.63 11.83
C ALA A 35 10.62 -0.37 10.66
N GLY A 36 9.39 -0.73 10.24
CA GLY A 36 9.19 -1.77 9.21
C GLY A 36 9.62 -1.35 7.80
N LEU A 37 9.30 -0.12 7.38
CA LEU A 37 9.78 0.45 6.11
C LEU A 37 11.30 0.64 6.10
N LEU A 38 11.93 0.85 7.26
CA LEU A 38 13.37 1.01 7.38
C LEU A 38 14.13 -0.31 7.19
N GLU A 39 13.47 -1.45 7.43
CA GLU A 39 14.08 -2.78 7.39
C GLU A 39 14.25 -3.27 5.95
N ILE A 40 13.25 -3.04 5.07
CA ILE A 40 13.35 -3.40 3.64
C ILE A 40 14.37 -2.55 2.86
N GLU A 41 14.81 -1.44 3.43
CA GLU A 41 15.85 -0.57 2.86
C GLU A 41 17.27 -0.98 3.25
N ARG A 42 17.43 -2.11 3.95
CA ARG A 42 18.72 -2.71 4.27
C ARG A 42 18.99 -3.93 3.38
N GLU A 43 20.24 -4.37 3.38
CA GLU A 43 20.62 -5.67 2.82
C GLU A 43 19.77 -6.80 3.45
N PRO A 44 19.33 -7.79 2.66
CA PRO A 44 19.66 -8.02 1.25
C PRO A 44 18.69 -7.37 0.23
N ILE A 45 17.65 -6.67 0.68
CA ILE A 45 16.57 -6.20 -0.20
C ILE A 45 16.90 -4.84 -0.82
N ASN A 46 17.33 -3.87 -0.01
CA ASN A 46 17.56 -2.46 -0.40
C ASN A 46 16.48 -1.94 -1.37
N TYR A 47 15.21 -2.01 -0.97
CA TYR A 47 14.05 -1.94 -1.86
C TYR A 47 14.09 -0.76 -2.84
N LYS A 48 14.45 0.46 -2.40
CA LYS A 48 14.48 1.61 -3.31
C LYS A 48 15.64 1.60 -4.31
N LYS A 49 16.76 0.95 -3.97
CA LYS A 49 18.02 1.06 -4.73
C LYS A 49 18.30 -0.16 -5.60
N THR A 50 17.83 -1.34 -5.20
CA THR A 50 18.06 -2.57 -5.95
C THR A 50 17.36 -2.49 -7.31
N PRO A 51 18.06 -2.76 -8.43
CA PRO A 51 17.44 -2.84 -9.74
C PRO A 51 16.30 -3.86 -9.76
N VAL A 52 15.17 -3.47 -10.34
CA VAL A 52 13.98 -4.32 -10.47
C VAL A 52 13.99 -5.01 -11.82
N HIS A 53 13.60 -6.28 -11.84
CA HIS A 53 13.59 -7.13 -13.04
C HIS A 53 12.24 -7.85 -13.24
N ASP A 54 11.14 -7.24 -12.82
CA ASP A 54 9.79 -7.78 -12.98
C ASP A 54 9.14 -7.43 -14.34
N ARG A 55 7.92 -7.94 -14.59
CA ARG A 55 7.15 -7.69 -15.82
C ARG A 55 6.76 -6.22 -16.01
N VAL A 56 6.41 -5.52 -14.94
CA VAL A 56 5.97 -4.13 -14.99
C VAL A 56 7.15 -3.21 -15.32
N GLN A 57 8.32 -3.44 -14.71
CA GLN A 57 9.54 -2.71 -15.04
C GLN A 57 9.95 -2.92 -16.50
N ARG A 58 9.81 -4.15 -17.03
CA ARG A 58 10.04 -4.40 -18.47
C ARG A 58 9.06 -3.62 -19.35
N LEU A 59 7.78 -3.52 -18.97
CA LEU A 59 6.80 -2.71 -19.68
C LEU A 59 7.18 -1.21 -19.62
N MET A 60 7.56 -0.70 -18.46
CA MET A 60 8.03 0.68 -18.28
C MET A 60 9.19 1.00 -19.24
N HIS A 61 10.18 0.12 -19.35
CA HIS A 61 11.29 0.29 -20.30
C HIS A 61 10.82 0.32 -21.76
N LYS A 62 9.88 -0.56 -22.15
CA LYS A 62 9.32 -0.56 -23.51
C LYS A 62 8.54 0.71 -23.81
N LEU A 63 7.76 1.22 -22.85
CA LEU A 63 7.03 2.49 -22.99
C LEU A 63 8.00 3.67 -23.13
N ALA A 64 9.05 3.73 -22.31
CA ALA A 64 10.07 4.76 -22.37
C ALA A 64 10.86 4.74 -23.70
N ALA A 65 11.15 3.55 -24.22
CA ALA A 65 11.82 3.36 -25.50
C ALA A 65 10.90 3.59 -26.72
N GLY A 66 9.58 3.76 -26.52
CA GLY A 66 8.61 3.87 -27.60
C GLY A 66 8.35 2.57 -28.37
N THR A 67 8.83 1.43 -27.87
CA THR A 67 8.63 0.10 -28.48
C THR A 67 7.33 -0.57 -28.05
N ALA A 68 6.64 0.01 -27.06
CA ALA A 68 5.26 -0.31 -26.70
C ALA A 68 4.46 0.98 -26.52
N LYS A 69 3.14 0.88 -26.68
CA LYS A 69 2.20 1.98 -26.43
C LYS A 69 0.96 1.44 -25.73
N LEU A 70 0.47 2.19 -24.74
CA LEU A 70 -0.82 1.91 -24.13
C LEU A 70 -1.94 2.57 -24.95
N GLU A 71 -3.04 1.84 -25.09
CA GLU A 71 -4.25 2.27 -25.78
C GLU A 71 -5.32 2.62 -24.76
N TRP A 72 -5.96 3.78 -24.95
CA TRP A 72 -7.03 4.25 -24.08
C TRP A 72 -8.35 3.64 -24.51
N ASP A 73 -9.04 3.00 -23.57
CA ASP A 73 -10.44 2.58 -23.70
C ASP A 73 -11.36 3.61 -23.02
N GLU A 74 -12.46 3.97 -23.68
CA GLU A 74 -13.35 5.02 -23.17
C GLU A 74 -14.15 4.59 -21.91
N LYS A 75 -14.24 3.29 -21.61
CA LYS A 75 -14.96 2.77 -20.43
C LYS A 75 -14.03 2.38 -19.28
N GLN A 76 -12.89 1.77 -19.60
CA GLN A 76 -11.99 1.14 -18.66
C GLN A 76 -10.61 1.81 -18.63
N GLY A 77 -10.39 2.83 -19.45
CA GLY A 77 -9.15 3.59 -19.53
C GLY A 77 -7.99 2.73 -20.02
N TRP A 78 -6.91 2.65 -19.25
CA TRP A 78 -5.73 1.90 -19.66
C TRP A 78 -5.85 0.38 -19.43
N LEU A 79 -6.87 -0.07 -18.69
CA LEU A 79 -6.96 -1.45 -18.21
C LEU A 79 -6.80 -2.50 -19.33
N PRO A 80 -7.58 -2.47 -20.44
CA PRO A 80 -7.47 -3.52 -21.44
C PRO A 80 -6.08 -3.60 -22.06
N SER A 81 -5.44 -2.44 -22.29
CA SER A 81 -4.10 -2.37 -22.87
C SER A 81 -3.03 -2.87 -21.90
N VAL A 82 -3.14 -2.48 -20.63
CA VAL A 82 -2.25 -2.95 -19.55
C VAL A 82 -2.33 -4.47 -19.40
N LEU A 83 -3.53 -5.05 -19.36
CA LEU A 83 -3.71 -6.50 -19.26
C LEU A 83 -3.04 -7.24 -20.43
N ARG A 84 -3.20 -6.74 -21.66
CA ARG A 84 -2.53 -7.30 -22.84
C ARG A 84 -1.02 -7.24 -22.75
N HIS A 85 -0.46 -6.09 -22.38
CA HIS A 85 1.00 -5.90 -22.34
C HIS A 85 1.69 -6.65 -21.20
N LEU A 86 0.94 -7.01 -20.15
CA LEU A 86 1.44 -7.77 -19.00
C LEU A 86 1.10 -9.27 -19.07
N ASP A 87 0.46 -9.72 -20.15
CA ASP A 87 -0.04 -11.09 -20.32
C ASP A 87 -0.94 -11.54 -19.16
N VAL A 88 -1.84 -10.65 -18.70
CA VAL A 88 -2.80 -10.93 -17.64
C VAL A 88 -4.15 -11.27 -18.29
N PRO A 89 -4.65 -12.51 -18.17
CA PRO A 89 -5.88 -12.91 -18.83
C PRO A 89 -7.09 -12.22 -18.20
N THR A 90 -8.00 -11.70 -19.03
CA THR A 90 -9.24 -11.07 -18.55
C THR A 90 -10.14 -12.04 -17.79
N SER A 91 -10.03 -13.34 -18.07
CA SER A 91 -10.76 -14.40 -17.37
C SER A 91 -10.29 -14.65 -15.93
N SER A 92 -9.14 -14.11 -15.51
CA SER A 92 -8.67 -14.18 -14.11
C SER A 92 -9.43 -13.28 -13.16
N GLN A 93 -10.40 -12.49 -13.66
CA GLN A 93 -11.08 -11.47 -12.87
C GLN A 93 -11.68 -12.03 -11.57
N LEU A 94 -11.35 -11.36 -10.47
CA LEU A 94 -11.98 -11.52 -9.17
C LEU A 94 -12.51 -10.18 -8.67
N LEU A 95 -13.70 -10.18 -8.08
CA LEU A 95 -14.31 -8.98 -7.50
C LEU A 95 -14.08 -8.93 -5.99
N VAL A 96 -13.63 -7.77 -5.50
CA VAL A 96 -13.40 -7.47 -4.10
C VAL A 96 -14.40 -6.39 -3.67
N PHE A 97 -15.37 -6.80 -2.87
CA PHE A 97 -16.46 -5.96 -2.39
C PHE A 97 -16.10 -5.14 -1.14
N SER A 98 -14.98 -5.48 -0.48
CA SER A 98 -14.51 -4.80 0.73
C SER A 98 -13.63 -3.58 0.42
N LYS A 99 -13.73 -2.57 1.28
CA LYS A 99 -12.94 -1.33 1.27
C LYS A 99 -11.53 -1.57 1.84
N THR A 100 -10.75 -2.41 1.16
CA THR A 100 -9.40 -2.85 1.59
C THR A 100 -8.29 -2.42 0.63
N SER A 101 -8.53 -1.35 -0.14
CA SER A 101 -7.59 -0.81 -1.13
C SER A 101 -7.08 0.58 -0.76
N LEU A 102 -5.96 0.99 -1.39
CA LEU A 102 -5.54 2.38 -1.52
C LEU A 102 -6.69 3.30 -1.95
N GLN A 103 -7.58 2.81 -2.83
CA GLN A 103 -8.71 3.56 -3.37
C GLN A 103 -10.04 3.30 -2.62
N LEU A 104 -10.00 2.98 -1.32
CA LEU A 104 -11.17 2.55 -0.52
C LEU A 104 -12.42 3.46 -0.63
N ARG A 105 -12.24 4.77 -0.84
CA ARG A 105 -13.36 5.72 -0.95
C ARG A 105 -14.19 5.56 -2.22
N ARG A 106 -13.64 4.89 -3.24
CA ARG A 106 -14.29 4.65 -4.54
C ARG A 106 -14.89 3.23 -4.65
N ILE A 107 -14.69 2.40 -3.64
CA ILE A 107 -15.16 1.02 -3.59
C ILE A 107 -16.43 0.94 -2.75
N SER A 108 -17.41 0.19 -3.24
CA SER A 108 -18.61 -0.20 -2.49
C SER A 108 -19.12 -1.55 -2.98
N PRO A 109 -20.06 -2.22 -2.29
CA PRO A 109 -20.58 -3.49 -2.76
C PRO A 109 -21.25 -3.42 -4.15
N ILE A 110 -21.82 -2.28 -4.53
CA ILE A 110 -22.39 -2.04 -5.86
C ILE A 110 -21.35 -1.60 -6.91
N LYS A 111 -20.15 -1.18 -6.46
CA LYS A 111 -19.00 -0.77 -7.30
C LYS A 111 -17.72 -1.44 -6.77
N PRO A 112 -17.63 -2.79 -6.85
CA PRO A 112 -16.49 -3.50 -6.31
C PRO A 112 -15.22 -3.21 -7.12
N ARG A 113 -14.07 -3.37 -6.48
CA ARG A 113 -12.78 -3.41 -7.17
C ARG A 113 -12.66 -4.74 -7.91
N ALA A 114 -12.09 -4.71 -9.12
CA ALA A 114 -11.64 -5.91 -9.81
C ALA A 114 -10.14 -6.13 -9.58
N ILE A 115 -9.73 -7.36 -9.34
CA ILE A 115 -8.34 -7.81 -9.42
C ILE A 115 -8.24 -8.79 -10.59
N TYR A 116 -7.25 -8.59 -11.44
CA TYR A 116 -6.83 -9.52 -12.48
C TYR A 116 -5.43 -10.00 -12.16
N PHE A 117 -5.09 -11.23 -12.52
CA PHE A 117 -3.79 -11.80 -12.18
C PHE A 117 -3.30 -12.85 -13.18
N ASN A 118 -1.99 -13.03 -13.20
CA ASN A 118 -1.31 -14.23 -13.68
C ASN A 118 -0.36 -14.72 -12.58
N ASP A 119 0.62 -15.57 -12.92
CA ASP A 119 1.49 -16.22 -11.93
C ASP A 119 2.35 -15.23 -11.11
N ASP A 120 2.69 -14.07 -11.68
CA ASP A 120 3.66 -13.15 -11.08
C ASP A 120 3.21 -11.68 -11.04
N THR A 121 2.03 -11.36 -11.59
CA THR A 121 1.55 -9.99 -11.78
C THR A 121 0.08 -9.86 -11.40
N TYR A 122 -0.26 -8.80 -10.66
CA TYR A 122 -1.63 -8.44 -10.28
C TYR A 122 -1.97 -7.03 -10.75
N VAL A 123 -3.18 -6.87 -11.28
CA VAL A 123 -3.72 -5.60 -11.77
C VAL A 123 -5.03 -5.31 -11.06
N GLY A 124 -5.04 -4.28 -10.22
CA GLY A 124 -6.21 -3.77 -9.54
C GLY A 124 -6.87 -2.63 -10.29
N TRP A 125 -8.18 -2.73 -10.50
CA TRP A 125 -8.98 -1.72 -11.17
C TRP A 125 -10.22 -1.36 -10.36
N VAL A 126 -10.37 -0.06 -10.08
CA VAL A 126 -11.53 0.50 -9.39
C VAL A 126 -12.32 1.33 -10.38
N GLN A 127 -13.64 1.14 -10.41
CA GLN A 127 -14.54 1.92 -11.25
C GLN A 127 -14.40 3.41 -10.91
N HIS A 128 -14.10 4.23 -11.93
CA HIS A 128 -13.79 5.66 -11.76
C HIS A 128 -12.65 5.92 -10.76
N GLY A 129 -11.72 4.98 -10.63
CA GLY A 129 -10.48 5.10 -9.87
C GLY A 129 -9.57 6.19 -10.41
N ASP A 130 -8.71 6.71 -9.54
CA ASP A 130 -7.68 7.69 -9.91
C ASP A 130 -6.46 7.00 -10.54
N VAL A 131 -6.25 5.72 -10.24
CA VAL A 131 -5.13 4.91 -10.72
C VAL A 131 -5.54 3.47 -11.04
N ILE A 132 -4.80 2.82 -11.93
CA ILE A 132 -4.65 1.37 -11.95
C ILE A 132 -3.58 1.00 -10.93
N GLU A 133 -3.90 0.08 -10.05
CA GLU A 133 -2.96 -0.50 -9.07
C GLU A 133 -2.25 -1.67 -9.75
N LEU A 134 -0.92 -1.70 -9.73
CA LEU A 134 -0.13 -2.75 -10.37
C LEU A 134 0.81 -3.35 -9.34
N SER A 135 1.07 -4.64 -9.46
CA SER A 135 2.17 -5.25 -8.74
C SER A 135 2.74 -6.42 -9.51
N ALA A 136 4.04 -6.66 -9.33
CA ALA A 136 4.70 -7.84 -9.86
C ALA A 136 5.77 -8.36 -8.91
N VAL A 137 6.10 -9.64 -9.03
CA VAL A 137 7.14 -10.28 -8.23
C VAL A 137 8.51 -10.06 -8.86
N ASP A 138 9.42 -9.49 -8.08
CA ASP A 138 10.87 -9.47 -8.36
C ASP A 138 11.57 -10.57 -7.55
N SER A 139 12.50 -11.28 -8.18
CA SER A 139 13.18 -12.43 -7.56
C SER A 139 14.10 -12.08 -6.40
N LYS A 140 14.51 -10.81 -6.27
CA LYS A 140 15.36 -10.34 -5.17
C LYS A 140 14.58 -9.57 -4.12
N GLN A 141 13.62 -8.75 -4.57
CA GLN A 141 12.94 -7.77 -3.72
C GLN A 141 11.56 -8.22 -3.25
N GLY A 142 11.01 -9.31 -3.79
CA GLY A 142 9.65 -9.75 -3.52
C GLY A 142 8.63 -8.92 -4.29
N GLY A 143 7.51 -8.56 -3.65
CA GLY A 143 6.45 -7.78 -4.28
C GLY A 143 6.88 -6.34 -4.59
N ILE A 144 6.80 -5.95 -5.86
CA ILE A 144 6.94 -4.56 -6.31
C ILE A 144 5.58 -3.98 -6.62
N PHE A 145 5.30 -2.77 -6.12
CA PHE A 145 4.01 -2.10 -6.27
C PHE A 145 4.17 -0.83 -7.09
N TYR A 146 3.21 -0.59 -7.98
CA TYR A 146 3.18 0.54 -8.87
C TYR A 146 1.77 1.10 -9.00
N THR A 147 1.67 2.32 -9.50
CA THR A 147 0.42 2.93 -9.91
C THR A 147 0.55 3.50 -11.32
N LEU A 148 -0.56 3.49 -12.06
CA LEU A 148 -0.69 4.15 -13.35
C LEU A 148 -1.87 5.12 -13.29
N SER A 149 -1.64 6.41 -13.52
CA SER A 149 -2.72 7.40 -13.49
C SER A 149 -3.81 7.07 -14.51
N GLN A 150 -5.06 7.03 -14.03
CA GLN A 150 -6.24 6.78 -14.86
C GLN A 150 -6.71 8.05 -15.58
N LYS A 151 -5.78 8.83 -16.13
CA LYS A 151 -6.04 10.03 -16.94
C LYS A 151 -5.48 9.83 -18.34
N ARG A 152 -6.29 10.12 -19.36
CA ARG A 152 -5.86 10.05 -20.76
C ARG A 152 -4.70 11.03 -20.98
N SER A 153 -3.59 10.51 -21.48
CA SER A 153 -2.39 11.29 -21.74
C SER A 153 -1.64 10.68 -22.92
N LEU A 154 -0.80 11.49 -23.57
CA LEU A 154 0.04 11.02 -24.68
C LEU A 154 1.18 10.12 -24.19
N ARG A 155 1.59 10.27 -22.93
CA ARG A 155 2.65 9.51 -22.28
C ARG A 155 2.18 9.04 -20.90
N PRO A 156 1.39 7.97 -20.83
CA PRO A 156 1.02 7.37 -19.55
C PRO A 156 2.26 6.88 -18.82
N GLU A 157 2.39 7.26 -17.55
CA GLU A 157 3.53 6.91 -16.72
C GLU A 157 3.10 5.93 -15.63
N ILE A 158 3.78 4.80 -15.58
CA ILE A 158 3.71 3.85 -14.47
C ILE A 158 4.78 4.28 -13.47
N VAL A 159 4.39 4.49 -12.22
CA VAL A 159 5.28 4.95 -11.15
C VAL A 159 5.36 3.89 -10.07
N ARG A 160 6.57 3.54 -9.64
CA ARG A 160 6.79 2.67 -8.47
C ARG A 160 6.30 3.38 -7.22
N ASP A 161 5.46 2.69 -6.45
CA ASP A 161 4.95 3.19 -5.18
C ASP A 161 6.10 3.56 -4.22
N GLN A 162 5.93 4.66 -3.50
CA GLN A 162 6.94 5.22 -2.60
C GLN A 162 6.66 4.92 -1.12
N GLY A 163 5.61 4.14 -0.81
CA GLY A 163 5.31 3.72 0.56
C GLY A 163 3.83 3.47 0.86
N ASP A 164 2.90 3.94 0.03
CA ASP A 164 1.47 3.85 0.31
C ASP A 164 0.99 2.40 0.29
N CYS A 165 1.42 1.63 -0.71
CA CYS A 165 1.15 0.20 -0.79
C CYS A 165 1.96 -0.56 0.27
N LEU A 166 3.23 -0.19 0.47
CA LEU A 166 4.13 -0.87 1.40
C LEU A 166 3.71 -0.76 2.87
N THR A 167 2.94 0.27 3.22
CA THR A 167 2.35 0.39 4.57
C THR A 167 1.59 -0.87 4.99
N CYS A 168 0.93 -1.53 4.04
CA CYS A 168 0.26 -2.81 4.26
C CYS A 168 1.12 -4.01 3.80
N HIS A 169 1.81 -3.86 2.67
CA HIS A 169 2.48 -4.95 1.96
C HIS A 169 3.92 -5.23 2.40
N ALA A 170 4.51 -4.41 3.25
CA ALA A 170 5.78 -4.67 3.94
C ALA A 170 5.56 -4.53 5.45
N SER A 171 4.85 -5.51 6.01
CA SER A 171 4.41 -5.48 7.41
C SER A 171 4.74 -6.79 8.12
N SER A 172 4.44 -6.87 9.41
CA SER A 172 4.55 -8.12 10.18
C SER A 172 3.74 -9.27 9.55
N LYS A 173 2.67 -8.96 8.82
CA LYS A 173 1.85 -9.94 8.10
C LYS A 173 2.57 -10.57 6.91
N THR A 174 3.58 -9.89 6.36
CA THR A 174 4.47 -10.40 5.31
C THR A 174 5.86 -10.76 5.84
N LYS A 175 6.00 -10.89 7.17
CA LYS A 175 7.26 -11.18 7.87
C LYS A 175 8.39 -10.19 7.54
N GLY A 176 8.05 -8.92 7.33
CA GLY A 176 9.02 -7.85 7.04
C GLY A 176 9.59 -7.87 5.63
N VAL A 177 9.05 -8.69 4.71
CA VAL A 177 9.43 -8.71 3.30
C VAL A 177 8.28 -8.13 2.47
N PRO A 178 8.54 -7.30 1.43
CA PRO A 178 7.50 -6.84 0.52
C PRO A 178 6.77 -8.03 -0.12
N GLY A 179 5.45 -8.11 0.06
CA GLY A 179 4.70 -9.29 -0.36
C GLY A 179 3.19 -9.12 -0.38
N TYR A 180 2.52 -10.15 -0.86
CA TYR A 180 1.07 -10.17 -1.00
C TYR A 180 0.38 -10.65 0.28
N LEU A 181 -0.84 -10.14 0.46
CA LEU A 181 -1.71 -10.51 1.57
C LEU A 181 -3.01 -11.07 1.00
N VAL A 182 -3.32 -12.30 1.38
CA VAL A 182 -4.63 -12.91 1.12
C VAL A 182 -5.36 -13.04 2.44
N ARG A 183 -6.54 -12.43 2.52
CA ARG A 183 -7.36 -12.41 3.73
C ARG A 183 -8.82 -12.58 3.36
N SER A 184 -9.52 -13.41 4.12
CA SER A 184 -10.98 -13.44 4.13
C SER A 184 -11.49 -12.40 5.12
N VAL A 185 -12.48 -11.62 4.70
CA VAL A 185 -13.16 -10.64 5.55
C VAL A 185 -14.65 -10.68 5.24
N PHE A 186 -15.49 -10.40 6.24
CA PHE A 186 -16.89 -10.13 6.00
C PHE A 186 -17.04 -8.67 5.58
N ALA A 187 -17.56 -8.41 4.39
CA ALA A 187 -17.83 -7.05 3.93
C ALA A 187 -19.22 -6.63 4.42
N GLY A 188 -19.30 -5.55 5.19
CA GLY A 188 -20.58 -4.95 5.57
C GLY A 188 -21.35 -4.38 4.38
N GLU A 189 -22.58 -3.93 4.63
CA GLU A 189 -23.45 -3.32 3.61
C GLU A 189 -22.81 -2.09 2.93
N ASP A 190 -21.95 -1.38 3.66
CA ASP A 190 -21.20 -0.23 3.14
C ASP A 190 -19.82 -0.61 2.57
N GLY A 191 -19.49 -1.90 2.55
CA GLY A 191 -18.21 -2.47 2.12
C GLY A 191 -17.10 -2.41 3.16
N GLN A 192 -17.34 -1.92 4.39
CA GLN A 192 -16.30 -1.94 5.42
C GLN A 192 -15.96 -3.39 5.82
N PRO A 193 -14.67 -3.73 5.94
CA PRO A 193 -14.27 -5.05 6.36
C PRO A 193 -14.46 -5.21 7.88
N TYR A 194 -15.18 -6.25 8.28
CA TYR A 194 -15.15 -6.73 9.66
C TYR A 194 -13.98 -7.70 9.82
N PHE A 195 -13.01 -7.31 10.64
CA PHE A 195 -11.90 -8.16 11.04
C PHE A 195 -12.36 -8.92 12.28
N GLY A 196 -12.74 -10.20 12.09
CA GLY A 196 -12.97 -11.12 13.20
C GLY A 196 -11.71 -11.42 13.99
#